data_AF-K4QYS5-F1
#
_entry.id   AF-K4QYS5-F1
#
_cell.length_a   1.000
_cell.length_b   1.000
_cell.length_c   1.000
_cell.angle_alpha   90.00
_cell.angle_beta   90.00
_cell.angle_gamma   90.00
#
_symmetry.space_group_name_H-M   'P 1'
#
loop_
_entity.id
_entity.type
_entity.pdbx_description
1 polymer ?
#
loop_
_entity_poly.entity_id
_entity_poly.type
_entity_poly.pdbx_seq_one_letter_code
_entity_poly.pdbx_strand_id
1 'polypeptide(L)'
;MPEPAACKALRKRARDLATELQQVLGDLLTEPFGDRRAQLQERAELLELRIDDVRAQMEAAGCDAPLPHEPPPTPVPTLEEFGHGSMRVGGRKALGPRPLVVVLMEWDDDGQNGFLNLLSEHPLEYYEKLAFGHPTPPFTTTPVNPASLTEYVQECSNGRFWFTRAGVLGPVPMGAFGNPDELTHVQKVAERIAGRFPYVLFGMDVDASSVVTADELVVLVVENHRYRWPANRSTQSVPFTVRVFPVSVTKTMELSLAFAGALTPFYQIGHEVTHSLGTRDMYNPGNMNHLLTLMGAYPFFSNDQVTVHLDAWHKLALGWCEPERVQLTAHGSALVLEISAERPDGAVILWHPSHGASEYFLLERRSPTGGRKYDADFPGDGVLIWHVDPSRAPMHRGSPDLALGGNGVWRTGTETPQLTWTDGSVAADSLTIKAGPVPESVLVSW
;
A
#
# COMPACT_ATOMS: atom_id res chain seq x y z
N MET A 1 25.74 44.10 6.42
CA MET A 1 25.18 45.36 6.96
C MET A 1 24.22 45.01 8.09
N PRO A 2 24.18 45.76 9.21
CA PRO A 2 23.22 45.49 10.28
C PRO A 2 21.79 45.69 9.76
N GLU A 3 20.88 44.82 10.21
CA GLU A 3 19.46 44.88 9.90
C GLU A 3 18.88 46.27 10.28
N PRO A 4 18.08 46.92 9.42
CA PRO A 4 17.42 48.17 9.78
C PRO A 4 16.61 47.99 11.07
N ALA A 5 16.76 48.91 12.03
CA ALA A 5 16.09 48.82 13.33
C ALA A 5 14.56 48.66 13.20
N ALA A 6 13.97 49.17 12.13
CA ALA A 6 12.56 48.99 11.76
C ALA A 6 12.21 47.52 11.45
N CYS A 7 13.01 46.80 10.66
CA CYS A 7 12.78 45.38 10.36
C CYS A 7 12.92 44.50 11.61
N LYS A 8 13.91 44.81 12.47
CA LYS A 8 14.08 44.10 13.74
C LYS A 8 12.87 44.25 14.66
N ALA A 9 12.30 45.45 14.71
CA ALA A 9 11.10 45.73 15.50
C ALA A 9 9.85 45.02 14.93
N LEU A 10 9.67 45.04 13.61
CA LEU A 10 8.55 44.37 12.93
C LEU A 10 8.62 42.83 13.08
N ARG A 11 9.81 42.23 12.90
CA ARG A 11 10.01 40.78 13.09
C ARG A 11 9.81 40.36 14.55
N LYS A 12 10.23 41.20 15.51
CA LYS A 12 9.93 40.95 16.93
C LYS A 12 8.42 40.97 17.16
N ARG A 13 7.71 41.96 16.63
CA ARG A 13 6.26 42.09 16.76
C ARG A 13 5.51 40.90 16.12
N ALA A 14 5.96 40.43 14.96
CA ALA A 14 5.39 39.24 14.32
C ALA A 14 5.57 37.97 15.17
N ARG A 15 6.76 37.77 15.76
CA ARG A 15 7.02 36.65 16.69
C ARG A 15 6.15 36.74 17.95
N ASP A 16 6.07 37.90 18.56
CA ASP A 16 5.28 38.11 19.78
C ASP A 16 3.78 37.80 19.51
N LEU A 17 3.26 38.23 18.35
CA LEU A 17 1.88 37.92 17.92
C LEU A 17 1.67 36.44 17.60
N ALA A 18 2.64 35.78 16.95
CA ALA A 18 2.56 34.34 16.66
C ALA A 18 2.56 33.50 17.94
N THR A 19 3.36 33.87 18.94
CA THR A 19 3.34 33.24 20.27
C THR A 19 1.99 33.45 20.96
N GLU A 20 1.42 34.66 20.89
CA GLU A 20 0.09 34.94 21.46
C GLU A 20 -1.00 34.13 20.75
N LEU A 21 -0.97 34.02 19.42
CA LEU A 21 -1.90 33.21 18.65
C LEU A 21 -1.78 31.72 19.02
N GLN A 22 -0.56 31.19 19.13
CA GLN A 22 -0.33 29.80 19.54
C GLN A 22 -0.89 29.51 20.93
N GLN A 23 -0.81 30.47 21.86
CA GLN A 23 -1.40 30.34 23.19
C GLN A 23 -2.94 30.34 23.14
N VAL A 24 -3.55 31.24 22.35
CA VAL A 24 -5.02 31.30 22.18
C VAL A 24 -5.56 30.04 21.49
N LEU A 25 -4.84 29.52 20.49
CA LEU A 25 -5.16 28.24 19.85
C LEU A 25 -5.04 27.08 20.82
N GLY A 26 -4.03 27.08 21.69
CA GLY A 26 -3.89 26.12 22.80
C GLY A 26 -5.09 26.16 23.75
N ASP A 27 -5.53 27.35 24.17
CA ASP A 27 -6.70 27.53 25.03
C ASP A 27 -8.00 27.04 24.34
N LEU A 28 -8.17 27.34 23.03
CA LEU A 28 -9.31 26.87 22.21
C LEU A 28 -9.43 25.35 22.15
N LEU A 29 -8.30 24.65 22.14
CA LEU A 29 -8.26 23.19 22.14
C LEU A 29 -8.76 22.60 23.47
N THR A 30 -8.71 23.35 24.57
CA THR A 30 -9.11 22.90 25.90
C THR A 30 -10.50 23.37 26.35
N GLU A 31 -11.13 24.29 25.62
CA GLU A 31 -12.43 24.89 25.95
C GLU A 31 -13.53 24.36 25.03
N PRO A 32 -14.36 23.37 25.44
CA PRO A 32 -15.18 22.60 24.52
C PRO A 32 -16.40 23.37 23.96
N PHE A 33 -17.08 24.21 24.74
CA PHE A 33 -18.29 24.95 24.31
C PHE A 33 -18.53 26.24 25.13
N GLY A 34 -19.33 27.17 24.61
CA GLY A 34 -19.85 28.35 25.34
C GLY A 34 -19.21 29.68 24.98
N ASP A 35 -19.63 30.75 25.66
CA ASP A 35 -19.25 32.14 25.37
C ASP A 35 -17.74 32.38 25.39
N ARG A 36 -17.00 31.65 26.24
CA ARG A 36 -15.54 31.73 26.33
C ARG A 36 -14.85 31.19 25.08
N ARG A 37 -15.37 30.12 24.47
CA ARG A 37 -14.84 29.58 23.21
C ARG A 37 -15.07 30.56 22.06
N ALA A 38 -16.26 31.18 21.98
CA ALA A 38 -16.56 32.21 21.00
C ALA A 38 -15.62 33.43 21.13
N GLN A 39 -15.35 33.88 22.35
CA GLN A 39 -14.39 34.96 22.61
C GLN A 39 -12.96 34.60 22.21
N LEU A 40 -12.53 33.34 22.44
CA LEU A 40 -11.21 32.88 22.02
C LEU A 40 -11.09 32.76 20.49
N GLN A 41 -12.17 32.38 19.78
CA GLN A 41 -12.22 32.35 18.32
C GLN A 41 -12.08 33.75 17.74
N GLU A 42 -12.87 34.72 18.24
CA GLU A 42 -12.78 36.13 17.83
C GLU A 42 -11.37 36.71 18.10
N ARG A 43 -10.75 36.32 19.22
CA ARG A 43 -9.39 36.73 19.55
C ARG A 43 -8.35 36.12 18.60
N ALA A 44 -8.52 34.87 18.18
CA ALA A 44 -7.63 34.22 17.22
C ALA A 44 -7.71 34.92 15.85
N GLU A 45 -8.93 35.19 15.36
CA GLU A 45 -9.16 35.91 14.10
C GLU A 45 -8.53 37.32 14.13
N LEU A 46 -8.67 38.05 15.26
CA LEU A 46 -8.04 39.36 15.42
C LEU A 46 -6.51 39.28 15.43
N LEU A 47 -5.93 38.24 16.02
CA LEU A 47 -4.49 38.02 16.04
C LEU A 47 -3.94 37.69 14.66
N GLU A 48 -4.64 36.85 13.89
CA GLU A 48 -4.30 36.56 12.49
C GLU A 48 -4.31 37.84 11.65
N LEU A 49 -5.35 38.67 11.78
CA LEU A 49 -5.44 39.94 11.06
C LEU A 49 -4.30 40.91 11.42
N ARG A 50 -3.88 40.93 12.69
CA ARG A 50 -2.73 41.72 13.15
C ARG A 50 -1.39 41.17 12.65
N ILE A 51 -1.27 39.85 12.49
CA ILE A 51 -0.09 39.21 11.90
C ILE A 51 0.01 39.60 10.42
N ASP A 52 -1.10 39.57 9.70
CA ASP A 52 -1.14 39.95 8.29
C ASP A 52 -0.85 41.46 8.09
N ASP A 53 -1.34 42.34 8.96
CA ASP A 53 -0.98 43.77 8.95
C ASP A 53 0.53 43.99 9.18
N VAL A 54 1.13 43.25 10.11
CA VAL A 54 2.59 43.31 10.34
C VAL A 54 3.35 42.75 9.13
N ARG A 55 2.84 41.70 8.47
CA ARG A 55 3.42 41.15 7.24
C ARG A 55 3.38 42.18 6.11
N ALA A 56 2.26 42.86 5.91
CA ALA A 56 2.13 43.95 4.92
C ALA A 56 3.07 45.13 5.23
N GLN A 57 3.27 45.46 6.51
CA GLN A 57 4.26 46.47 6.92
C GLN A 57 5.71 46.01 6.66
N MET A 58 5.99 44.72 6.81
CA MET A 58 7.30 44.14 6.48
C MET A 58 7.56 44.18 4.97
N GLU A 59 6.55 43.86 4.15
CA GLU A 59 6.59 43.98 2.69
C GLU A 59 6.86 45.42 2.25
N ALA A 60 6.07 46.37 2.76
CA ALA A 60 6.22 47.80 2.44
C ALA A 60 7.58 48.38 2.89
N ALA A 61 8.16 47.82 3.96
CA ALA A 61 9.47 48.21 4.46
C ALA A 61 10.65 47.46 3.80
N GLY A 62 10.39 46.53 2.87
CA GLY A 62 11.41 45.70 2.23
C GLY A 62 12.11 44.73 3.18
N CYS A 63 11.43 44.34 4.26
CA CYS A 63 11.95 43.42 5.28
C CYS A 63 11.79 41.93 4.90
N ASP A 64 11.25 41.62 3.71
CA ASP A 64 11.10 40.25 3.20
C ASP A 64 12.37 39.66 2.60
N ALA A 65 13.43 40.46 2.47
CA ALA A 65 14.74 39.90 2.15
C ALA A 65 15.17 38.97 3.30
N PRO A 66 15.40 37.67 3.03
CA PRO A 66 15.99 36.77 4.00
C PRO A 66 17.26 37.43 4.55
N LEU A 67 17.49 37.34 5.86
CA LEU A 67 18.80 37.70 6.39
C LEU A 67 19.85 36.91 5.59
N PRO A 68 21.02 37.48 5.25
CA PRO A 68 22.04 36.83 4.40
C PRO A 68 22.64 35.50 4.95
N HIS A 69 22.03 34.92 5.99
CA HIS A 69 22.38 33.64 6.61
C HIS A 69 21.18 32.69 6.81
N GLU A 70 19.97 33.04 6.36
CA GLU A 70 18.85 32.12 6.39
C GLU A 70 18.79 31.38 5.04
N PRO A 71 19.14 30.08 4.99
CA PRO A 71 19.01 29.32 3.77
C PRO A 71 17.55 29.36 3.31
N PRO A 72 17.28 29.39 1.99
CA PRO A 72 15.92 29.32 1.49
C PRO A 72 15.21 28.11 2.11
N PRO A 73 13.91 28.19 2.43
CA PRO A 73 13.17 27.04 2.93
C PRO A 73 13.37 25.89 1.96
N THR A 74 13.90 24.77 2.46
CA THR A 74 14.12 23.58 1.62
C THR A 74 12.76 23.21 1.02
N PRO A 75 12.66 23.12 -0.31
CA PRO A 75 11.39 22.77 -0.93
C PRO A 75 10.94 21.40 -0.41
N VAL A 76 9.66 21.31 -0.01
CA VAL A 76 9.06 20.05 0.43
C VAL A 76 9.08 19.08 -0.75
N PRO A 77 9.70 17.88 -0.63
CA PRO A 77 9.71 16.93 -1.72
C PRO A 77 8.30 16.55 -2.16
N THR A 78 8.15 16.33 -3.46
CA THR A 78 6.90 15.87 -4.08
C THR A 78 6.59 14.42 -3.71
N LEU A 79 5.32 14.03 -3.81
CA LEU A 79 4.93 12.62 -3.63
C LEU A 79 5.62 11.70 -4.65
N GLU A 80 5.90 12.19 -5.87
CA GLU A 80 6.64 11.44 -6.88
C GLU A 80 8.08 11.16 -6.45
N GLU A 81 8.74 12.11 -5.79
CA GLU A 81 10.07 11.89 -5.19
C GLU A 81 10.03 10.85 -4.05
N PHE A 82 8.91 10.73 -3.32
CA PHE A 82 8.66 9.63 -2.37
C PHE A 82 8.16 8.33 -3.03
N GLY A 83 8.15 8.27 -4.36
CA GLY A 83 7.80 7.06 -5.12
C GLY A 83 6.33 6.88 -5.46
N HIS A 84 5.49 7.91 -5.32
CA HIS A 84 4.06 7.81 -5.66
C HIS A 84 3.82 7.38 -7.12
N GLY A 85 3.14 6.26 -7.31
CA GLY A 85 2.87 5.70 -8.64
C GLY A 85 4.12 5.23 -9.40
N SER A 86 5.19 4.88 -8.68
CA SER A 86 6.43 4.32 -9.23
C SER A 86 6.30 2.84 -9.61
N MET A 87 5.44 2.07 -8.94
CA MET A 87 5.17 0.66 -9.29
C MET A 87 4.32 0.57 -10.54
N ARG A 88 4.92 -0.02 -11.58
CA ARG A 88 4.36 -0.13 -12.93
C ARG A 88 4.76 -1.47 -13.52
N VAL A 89 3.87 -2.02 -14.35
CA VAL A 89 4.13 -3.19 -15.19
C VAL A 89 4.00 -2.72 -16.62
N GLY A 90 4.96 -3.04 -17.49
CA GLY A 90 4.95 -2.54 -18.88
C GLY A 90 4.87 -1.01 -19.00
N GLY A 91 5.25 -0.25 -17.96
CA GLY A 91 5.08 1.22 -17.89
C GLY A 91 3.67 1.68 -17.44
N ARG A 92 2.69 0.78 -17.40
CA ARG A 92 1.32 1.05 -16.96
C ARG A 92 1.19 1.01 -15.44
N LYS A 93 0.47 1.99 -14.89
CA LYS A 93 0.12 2.01 -13.46
C LYS A 93 -0.98 0.98 -13.16
N ALA A 94 -1.05 0.51 -11.92
CA ALA A 94 -2.21 -0.22 -11.41
C ALA A 94 -3.36 0.77 -11.10
N LEU A 95 -3.89 1.41 -12.15
CA LEU A 95 -5.06 2.30 -12.06
C LEU A 95 -6.08 1.90 -13.14
N GLY A 96 -7.36 2.03 -12.82
CA GLY A 96 -8.46 1.65 -13.69
C GLY A 96 -8.67 0.13 -13.76
N PRO A 97 -9.37 -0.35 -14.80
CA PRO A 97 -9.65 -1.77 -14.98
C PRO A 97 -8.40 -2.54 -15.44
N ARG A 98 -8.23 -3.75 -14.91
CA ARG A 98 -7.34 -4.76 -15.50
C ARG A 98 -8.02 -6.13 -15.57
N PRO A 99 -8.05 -6.78 -16.75
CA PRO A 99 -8.51 -8.15 -16.87
C PRO A 99 -7.81 -9.12 -15.91
N LEU A 100 -8.60 -9.93 -15.20
CA LEU A 100 -8.16 -11.08 -14.42
C LEU A 100 -8.79 -12.34 -14.99
N VAL A 101 -7.96 -13.35 -15.25
CA VAL A 101 -8.41 -14.72 -15.55
C VAL A 101 -7.87 -15.68 -14.50
N VAL A 102 -8.72 -16.59 -14.04
CA VAL A 102 -8.31 -17.73 -13.20
C VAL A 102 -8.31 -18.97 -14.08
N VAL A 103 -7.22 -19.73 -14.07
CA VAL A 103 -7.07 -20.98 -14.82
C VAL A 103 -6.83 -22.13 -13.85
N LEU A 104 -7.78 -23.05 -13.78
CA LEU A 104 -7.69 -24.27 -13.00
C LEU A 104 -6.95 -25.32 -13.83
N MET A 105 -5.87 -25.89 -13.29
CA MET A 105 -5.03 -26.88 -13.96
C MET A 105 -4.84 -28.13 -13.13
N GLU A 106 -5.02 -29.29 -13.75
CA GLU A 106 -4.91 -30.58 -13.10
C GLU A 106 -3.83 -31.44 -13.76
N TRP A 107 -2.77 -31.72 -13.01
CA TRP A 107 -1.80 -32.75 -13.33
C TRP A 107 -2.33 -34.13 -12.93
N ASP A 108 -1.91 -35.16 -13.66
CA ASP A 108 -2.33 -36.54 -13.41
C ASP A 108 -1.89 -36.98 -12.00
N ASP A 109 -2.78 -37.65 -11.28
CA ASP A 109 -2.47 -38.25 -9.99
C ASP A 109 -1.47 -39.39 -10.16
N ASP A 110 -0.37 -39.32 -9.41
CA ASP A 110 0.70 -40.32 -9.40
C ASP A 110 0.51 -41.38 -8.30
N GLY A 111 -0.62 -41.33 -7.57
CA GLY A 111 -0.96 -42.24 -6.49
C GLY A 111 -0.22 -41.97 -5.18
N GLN A 112 0.54 -40.87 -5.08
CA GLN A 112 1.29 -40.48 -3.88
C GLN A 112 0.59 -39.40 -3.05
N ASN A 113 -0.70 -39.12 -3.33
CA ASN A 113 -1.49 -38.06 -2.69
C ASN A 113 -0.87 -36.65 -2.83
N GLY A 114 -0.02 -36.44 -3.84
CA GLY A 114 0.60 -35.15 -4.15
C GLY A 114 -0.26 -34.24 -5.04
N PHE A 115 -1.26 -34.81 -5.70
CA PHE A 115 -2.08 -34.17 -6.72
C PHE A 115 -3.56 -34.27 -6.35
N LEU A 116 -4.10 -33.23 -5.71
CA LEU A 116 -5.49 -33.23 -5.27
C LEU A 116 -6.44 -33.10 -6.48
N ASN A 117 -7.72 -33.43 -6.34
CA ASN A 117 -8.69 -33.03 -7.35
C ASN A 117 -9.21 -31.63 -6.98
N LEU A 118 -9.03 -30.64 -7.86
CA LEU A 118 -9.32 -29.23 -7.53
C LEU A 118 -10.80 -29.03 -7.18
N LEU A 119 -11.70 -29.73 -7.89
CA LEU A 119 -13.14 -29.59 -7.74
C LEU A 119 -13.72 -30.41 -6.58
N SER A 120 -13.00 -31.43 -6.12
CA SER A 120 -13.31 -32.15 -4.88
C SER A 120 -12.94 -31.35 -3.64
N GLU A 121 -11.81 -30.61 -3.69
CA GLU A 121 -11.41 -29.72 -2.58
C GLU A 121 -12.31 -28.49 -2.51
N HIS A 122 -12.58 -27.86 -3.66
CA HIS A 122 -13.42 -26.67 -3.74
C HIS A 122 -14.33 -26.70 -4.97
N PRO A 123 -15.65 -26.45 -4.83
CA PRO A 123 -16.54 -26.39 -5.98
C PRO A 123 -16.15 -25.23 -6.89
N LEU A 124 -16.56 -25.26 -8.17
CA LEU A 124 -16.27 -24.16 -9.12
C LEU A 124 -16.76 -22.79 -8.60
N GLU A 125 -17.87 -22.77 -7.84
CA GLU A 125 -18.39 -21.58 -7.18
C GLU A 125 -17.37 -20.91 -6.24
N TYR A 126 -16.52 -21.69 -5.56
CA TYR A 126 -15.45 -21.14 -4.72
C TYR A 126 -14.49 -20.32 -5.56
N TYR A 127 -13.99 -20.84 -6.68
CA TYR A 127 -13.03 -20.12 -7.53
C TYR A 127 -13.67 -18.89 -8.21
N GLU A 128 -14.95 -18.96 -8.58
CA GLU A 128 -15.71 -17.80 -9.07
C GLU A 128 -15.82 -16.71 -7.99
N LYS A 129 -16.15 -17.07 -6.74
CA LYS A 129 -16.25 -16.12 -5.63
C LYS A 129 -14.89 -15.60 -5.16
N LEU A 130 -13.86 -16.45 -5.17
CA LEU A 130 -12.47 -16.09 -4.86
C LEU A 130 -11.97 -15.01 -5.82
N ALA A 131 -12.34 -15.08 -7.10
CA ALA A 131 -11.90 -14.12 -8.10
C ALA A 131 -12.80 -12.87 -8.16
N PHE A 132 -14.11 -13.06 -8.21
CA PHE A 132 -15.09 -12.04 -8.60
C PHE A 132 -16.30 -11.95 -7.66
N GLY A 133 -16.22 -12.54 -6.47
CA GLY A 133 -17.32 -12.54 -5.50
C GLY A 133 -17.45 -11.23 -4.74
N HIS A 134 -18.53 -11.16 -3.95
CA HIS A 134 -18.86 -10.04 -3.05
C HIS A 134 -19.03 -10.52 -1.60
N PRO A 135 -17.97 -11.05 -0.95
CA PRO A 135 -18.08 -11.63 0.37
C PRO A 135 -18.29 -10.59 1.48
N THR A 136 -18.91 -11.07 2.56
CA THR A 136 -18.95 -10.40 3.87
C THR A 136 -18.16 -11.23 4.87
N PRO A 137 -17.30 -10.64 5.72
CA PRO A 137 -16.63 -11.39 6.78
C PRO A 137 -17.65 -12.07 7.73
N PRO A 138 -17.30 -13.20 8.36
CA PRO A 138 -16.02 -13.89 8.24
C PRO A 138 -15.87 -14.62 6.90
N PHE A 139 -14.67 -14.54 6.31
CA PHE A 139 -14.36 -15.25 5.08
C PHE A 139 -14.14 -16.74 5.37
N THR A 140 -14.75 -17.60 4.58
CA THR A 140 -14.70 -19.06 4.80
C THR A 140 -14.64 -19.83 3.49
N THR A 141 -13.97 -20.98 3.52
CA THR A 141 -14.02 -21.97 2.43
C THR A 141 -15.30 -22.82 2.52
N THR A 142 -15.82 -23.07 3.73
CA THR A 142 -17.07 -23.79 3.99
C THR A 142 -17.85 -23.11 5.13
N PRO A 143 -19.08 -22.60 4.91
CA PRO A 143 -19.74 -22.47 3.59
C PRO A 143 -18.93 -21.62 2.61
N VAL A 144 -19.24 -21.70 1.31
CA VAL A 144 -18.47 -21.01 0.26
C VAL A 144 -18.68 -19.50 0.32
N ASN A 145 -17.76 -18.81 1.00
CA ASN A 145 -17.69 -17.36 1.17
C ASN A 145 -16.21 -16.90 1.24
N PRO A 146 -15.37 -17.23 0.23
CA PRO A 146 -13.97 -16.85 0.26
C PRO A 146 -13.81 -15.33 0.17
N ALA A 147 -12.67 -14.84 0.65
CA ALA A 147 -12.21 -13.51 0.31
C ALA A 147 -12.11 -13.36 -1.22
N SER A 148 -12.48 -12.20 -1.76
CA SER A 148 -12.52 -11.93 -3.20
C SER A 148 -11.33 -11.08 -3.63
N LEU A 149 -10.59 -11.50 -4.65
CA LEU A 149 -9.46 -10.75 -5.24
C LEU A 149 -9.92 -9.41 -5.80
N THR A 150 -11.04 -9.38 -6.52
CA THR A 150 -11.57 -8.14 -7.11
C THR A 150 -11.96 -7.13 -6.03
N GLU A 151 -12.69 -7.56 -5.00
CA GLU A 151 -13.06 -6.66 -3.91
C GLU A 151 -11.88 -6.29 -3.01
N TYR A 152 -10.92 -7.19 -2.81
CA TYR A 152 -9.70 -6.92 -2.05
C TYR A 152 -8.91 -5.77 -2.67
N VAL A 153 -8.59 -5.86 -3.97
CA VAL A 153 -7.82 -4.81 -4.63
C VAL A 153 -8.62 -3.52 -4.79
N GLN A 154 -9.94 -3.62 -4.95
CA GLN A 154 -10.80 -2.44 -5.01
C GLN A 154 -10.84 -1.70 -3.67
N GLU A 155 -10.94 -2.41 -2.55
CA GLU A 155 -10.88 -1.82 -1.21
C GLU A 155 -9.48 -1.28 -0.89
N CYS A 156 -8.42 -2.07 -1.13
CA CYS A 156 -7.03 -1.64 -0.91
C CYS A 156 -6.65 -0.40 -1.73
N SER A 157 -7.21 -0.25 -2.93
CA SER A 157 -6.92 0.85 -3.85
C SER A 157 -7.85 2.05 -3.70
N ASN A 158 -8.80 2.01 -2.76
CA ASN A 158 -9.83 3.04 -2.61
C ASN A 158 -10.62 3.29 -3.91
N GLY A 159 -10.92 2.21 -4.65
CA GLY A 159 -11.64 2.25 -5.92
C GLY A 159 -10.82 2.73 -7.13
N ARG A 160 -9.51 2.98 -6.97
CA ARG A 160 -8.66 3.46 -8.06
C ARG A 160 -8.22 2.37 -9.01
N PHE A 161 -8.27 1.11 -8.58
CA PHE A 161 -7.93 -0.06 -9.37
C PHE A 161 -8.95 -1.16 -9.12
N TRP A 162 -9.30 -1.91 -10.16
CA TRP A 162 -10.17 -3.07 -10.03
C TRP A 162 -9.88 -4.09 -11.11
N PHE A 163 -10.13 -5.36 -10.79
CA PHE A 163 -10.10 -6.40 -11.78
C PHE A 163 -11.41 -6.45 -12.57
N THR A 164 -11.32 -6.71 -13.87
CA THR A 164 -12.47 -7.03 -14.72
C THR A 164 -12.45 -8.52 -15.07
N ARG A 165 -13.62 -9.14 -15.11
CA ARG A 165 -13.73 -10.58 -15.36
C ARG A 165 -13.32 -10.95 -16.79
N ALA A 166 -12.21 -11.68 -16.94
CA ALA A 166 -11.87 -12.40 -18.17
C ALA A 166 -12.30 -13.87 -18.11
N GLY A 167 -12.45 -14.45 -16.91
CA GLY A 167 -13.13 -15.73 -16.68
C GLY A 167 -12.49 -16.60 -15.60
N VAL A 168 -13.20 -17.66 -15.22
CA VAL A 168 -12.63 -18.83 -14.52
C VAL A 168 -12.69 -19.99 -15.50
N LEU A 169 -11.52 -20.53 -15.84
CA LEU A 169 -11.34 -21.50 -16.92
C LEU A 169 -10.81 -22.82 -16.38
N GLY A 170 -11.24 -23.93 -16.99
CA GLY A 170 -10.82 -25.28 -16.59
C GLY A 170 -11.82 -26.00 -15.69
N PRO A 171 -11.41 -27.10 -15.03
CA PRO A 171 -10.06 -27.64 -14.99
C PRO A 171 -9.50 -28.05 -16.36
N VAL A 172 -8.23 -27.73 -16.60
CA VAL A 172 -7.50 -28.13 -17.80
C VAL A 172 -6.58 -29.30 -17.45
N PRO A 173 -6.72 -30.47 -18.11
CA PRO A 173 -5.81 -31.57 -17.89
C PRO A 173 -4.41 -31.18 -18.41
N MET A 174 -3.39 -31.42 -17.60
CA MET A 174 -1.98 -31.17 -17.93
C MET A 174 -1.23 -32.43 -18.35
N GLY A 175 -1.73 -33.61 -17.96
CA GLY A 175 -1.03 -34.88 -18.10
C GLY A 175 -0.08 -35.13 -16.93
N ALA A 176 0.84 -36.09 -17.08
CA ALA A 176 1.83 -36.41 -16.05
C ALA A 176 2.73 -35.20 -15.74
N PHE A 177 2.90 -34.90 -14.45
CA PHE A 177 3.74 -33.77 -14.00
C PHE A 177 5.19 -33.93 -14.44
N GLY A 178 5.80 -35.08 -14.13
CA GLY A 178 7.16 -35.41 -14.57
C GLY A 178 8.28 -34.62 -13.87
N ASN A 179 8.00 -34.00 -12.71
CA ASN A 179 8.94 -33.25 -11.87
C ASN A 179 9.87 -32.27 -12.63
N PRO A 180 9.31 -31.35 -13.45
CA PRO A 180 10.11 -30.37 -14.17
C PRO A 180 10.76 -29.37 -13.22
N ASP A 181 11.91 -28.84 -13.64
CA ASP A 181 12.45 -27.62 -13.05
C ASP A 181 11.45 -26.46 -13.20
N GLU A 182 11.65 -25.38 -12.45
CA GLU A 182 10.71 -24.26 -12.39
C GLU A 182 10.49 -23.57 -13.73
N LEU A 183 11.53 -23.34 -14.53
CA LEU A 183 11.39 -22.67 -15.82
C LEU A 183 10.61 -23.56 -16.80
N THR A 184 10.96 -24.84 -16.87
CA THR A 184 10.22 -25.82 -17.69
C THR A 184 8.76 -25.94 -17.25
N HIS A 185 8.49 -25.87 -15.94
CA HIS A 185 7.14 -25.91 -15.40
C HIS A 185 6.30 -24.72 -15.85
N VAL A 186 6.79 -23.50 -15.60
CA VAL A 186 6.10 -22.24 -15.96
C VAL A 186 5.84 -22.20 -17.46
N GLN A 187 6.81 -22.62 -18.27
CA GLN A 187 6.69 -22.62 -19.72
C GLN A 187 5.64 -23.62 -20.22
N LYS A 188 5.60 -24.85 -19.69
CA LYS A 188 4.57 -25.85 -20.01
C LYS A 188 3.15 -25.34 -19.69
N VAL A 189 3.00 -24.64 -18.57
CA VAL A 189 1.73 -24.02 -18.16
C VAL A 189 1.34 -22.92 -19.15
N ALA A 190 2.26 -22.02 -19.49
CA ALA A 190 2.03 -20.94 -20.45
C ALA A 190 1.61 -21.47 -21.84
N GLU A 191 2.30 -22.48 -22.35
CA GLU A 191 1.97 -23.17 -23.61
C GLU A 191 0.59 -23.82 -23.55
N ARG A 192 0.20 -24.41 -22.42
CA ARG A 192 -1.15 -24.96 -22.25
C ARG A 192 -2.22 -23.87 -22.30
N ILE A 193 -2.00 -22.72 -21.63
CA ILE A 193 -2.93 -21.58 -21.67
C ILE A 193 -3.09 -21.08 -23.10
N ALA A 194 -1.97 -20.82 -23.79
CA ALA A 194 -1.92 -20.36 -25.17
C ALA A 194 -2.67 -21.30 -26.14
N GLY A 195 -2.45 -22.61 -26.00
CA GLY A 195 -3.11 -23.61 -26.84
C GLY A 195 -4.59 -23.82 -26.52
N ARG A 196 -4.99 -23.71 -25.25
CA ARG A 196 -6.37 -24.02 -24.82
C ARG A 196 -7.31 -22.83 -24.92
N PHE A 197 -6.80 -21.61 -24.70
CA PHE A 197 -7.61 -20.40 -24.61
C PHE A 197 -7.12 -19.25 -25.53
N PRO A 198 -6.80 -19.51 -26.81
CA PRO A 198 -6.21 -18.49 -27.69
C PRO A 198 -7.16 -17.32 -27.96
N TYR A 199 -8.49 -17.53 -27.92
CA TYR A 199 -9.48 -16.46 -28.10
C TYR A 199 -9.58 -15.52 -26.90
N VAL A 200 -9.37 -16.02 -25.68
CA VAL A 200 -9.33 -15.17 -24.47
C VAL A 200 -8.13 -14.24 -24.58
N LEU A 201 -6.94 -14.80 -24.83
CA LEU A 201 -5.70 -14.03 -25.00
C LEU A 201 -5.81 -13.02 -26.15
N PHE A 202 -6.38 -13.41 -27.29
CA PHE A 202 -6.49 -12.53 -28.45
C PHE A 202 -7.24 -11.22 -28.16
N GLY A 203 -8.25 -11.26 -27.30
CA GLY A 203 -9.02 -10.10 -26.89
C GLY A 203 -8.37 -9.23 -25.80
N MET A 204 -7.22 -9.65 -25.25
CA MET A 204 -6.53 -8.94 -24.15
C MET A 204 -5.40 -8.03 -24.63
N ASP A 205 -4.96 -8.16 -25.89
CA ASP A 205 -4.02 -7.23 -26.54
C ASP A 205 -4.77 -5.93 -26.87
N VAL A 206 -4.81 -5.03 -25.88
CA VAL A 206 -5.55 -3.75 -25.88
C VAL A 206 -4.75 -2.68 -26.62
N ASP A 207 -3.42 -2.73 -26.57
CA ASP A 207 -2.55 -1.77 -27.25
C ASP A 207 -2.26 -2.10 -28.72
N ALA A 208 -2.73 -3.27 -29.18
CA ALA A 208 -2.57 -3.80 -30.54
C ALA A 208 -1.09 -4.02 -30.93
N SER A 209 -0.22 -4.25 -29.95
CA SER A 209 1.20 -4.58 -30.16
C SER A 209 1.42 -5.98 -30.73
N SER A 210 0.36 -6.80 -30.81
CA SER A 210 0.44 -8.24 -31.13
C SER A 210 1.12 -9.08 -30.05
N VAL A 211 1.36 -8.50 -28.87
CA VAL A 211 1.90 -9.17 -27.68
C VAL A 211 0.97 -8.89 -26.51
N VAL A 212 0.44 -9.95 -25.88
CA VAL A 212 -0.32 -9.81 -24.64
C VAL A 212 0.66 -9.79 -23.47
N THR A 213 0.73 -8.67 -22.76
CA THR A 213 1.69 -8.46 -21.66
C THR A 213 1.03 -8.40 -20.29
N ALA A 214 1.83 -8.53 -19.23
CA ALA A 214 1.35 -8.55 -17.84
C ALA A 214 0.64 -7.25 -17.40
N ASP A 215 0.81 -6.15 -18.12
CA ASP A 215 0.08 -4.90 -17.86
C ASP A 215 -1.32 -4.85 -18.49
N GLU A 216 -1.63 -5.81 -19.36
CA GLU A 216 -2.92 -5.98 -20.00
C GLU A 216 -3.75 -7.10 -19.38
N LEU A 217 -3.11 -8.18 -18.91
CA LEU A 217 -3.79 -9.35 -18.36
C LEU A 217 -3.07 -9.88 -17.11
N VAL A 218 -3.83 -10.02 -16.03
CA VAL A 218 -3.40 -10.77 -14.84
C VAL A 218 -3.95 -12.19 -14.91
N VAL A 219 -3.08 -13.17 -14.66
CA VAL A 219 -3.43 -14.59 -14.67
C VAL A 219 -3.12 -15.20 -13.31
N LEU A 220 -4.16 -15.76 -12.67
CA LEU A 220 -4.01 -16.68 -11.56
C LEU A 220 -4.11 -18.11 -12.08
N VAL A 221 -3.08 -18.92 -11.85
CA VAL A 221 -3.08 -20.36 -12.10
C VAL A 221 -3.29 -21.07 -10.77
N VAL A 222 -4.36 -21.84 -10.67
CA VAL A 222 -4.58 -22.75 -9.55
C VAL A 222 -4.26 -24.16 -10.01
N GLU A 223 -3.23 -24.76 -9.43
CA GLU A 223 -2.81 -26.12 -9.74
C GLU A 223 -3.03 -27.09 -8.59
N ASN A 224 -3.14 -28.38 -8.89
CA ASN A 224 -3.40 -29.39 -7.88
C ASN A 224 -2.16 -29.94 -7.17
N HIS A 225 -0.96 -29.43 -7.47
CA HIS A 225 0.28 -29.93 -6.90
C HIS A 225 0.51 -29.40 -5.48
N ARG A 226 0.31 -30.26 -4.47
CA ARG A 226 0.33 -29.90 -3.05
C ARG A 226 1.65 -29.30 -2.55
N TYR A 227 2.78 -29.74 -3.10
CA TYR A 227 4.11 -29.38 -2.58
C TYR A 227 4.79 -28.22 -3.32
N ARG A 228 4.11 -27.57 -4.27
CA ARG A 228 4.65 -26.35 -4.88
C ARG A 228 4.16 -25.16 -4.07
N TRP A 229 5.11 -24.30 -3.73
CA TRP A 229 4.82 -23.04 -3.07
C TRP A 229 4.21 -22.05 -4.07
N PRO A 230 3.26 -21.21 -3.62
CA PRO A 230 2.79 -20.08 -4.40
C PRO A 230 3.95 -19.21 -4.86
N ALA A 231 3.81 -18.65 -6.05
CA ALA A 231 4.87 -17.93 -6.71
C ALA A 231 4.35 -17.14 -7.91
N ASN A 232 4.82 -15.91 -8.09
CA ASN A 232 4.66 -15.17 -9.33
C ASN A 232 5.89 -15.37 -10.23
N ARG A 233 5.67 -15.83 -11.47
CA ARG A 233 6.76 -16.15 -12.41
C ARG A 233 6.48 -15.60 -13.81
N SER A 234 7.49 -14.97 -14.38
CA SER A 234 7.45 -14.51 -15.77
C SER A 234 7.61 -15.67 -16.74
N THR A 235 6.85 -15.65 -17.82
CA THR A 235 6.94 -16.63 -18.90
C THR A 235 7.99 -16.18 -19.92
N GLN A 236 8.48 -17.12 -20.73
CA GLN A 236 9.06 -16.75 -22.02
C GLN A 236 7.93 -16.44 -23.01
N SER A 237 8.27 -15.86 -24.15
CA SER A 237 7.34 -15.56 -25.23
C SER A 237 6.68 -16.85 -25.75
N VAL A 238 5.35 -16.93 -25.68
CA VAL A 238 4.58 -18.08 -26.20
C VAL A 238 3.67 -17.64 -27.35
N PRO A 239 3.85 -18.15 -28.57
CA PRO A 239 2.97 -17.83 -29.68
C PRO A 239 1.62 -18.56 -29.55
N PHE A 240 0.55 -17.89 -29.95
CA PHE A 240 -0.77 -18.49 -30.13
C PHE A 240 -1.41 -17.99 -31.42
N THR A 241 -2.25 -18.82 -32.03
CA THR A 241 -2.90 -18.49 -33.31
C THR A 241 -4.41 -18.61 -33.17
N VAL A 242 -5.11 -17.57 -33.63
CA VAL A 242 -6.57 -17.53 -33.70
C VAL A 242 -7.00 -17.45 -35.16
N ARG A 243 -8.06 -18.20 -35.49
CA ARG A 243 -8.70 -18.12 -36.81
C ARG A 243 -9.86 -17.13 -36.76
N VAL A 244 -9.67 -15.97 -37.38
CA VAL A 244 -10.72 -14.96 -37.58
C VAL A 244 -11.08 -15.00 -39.06
N PHE A 245 -12.10 -15.76 -39.42
CA PHE A 245 -12.42 -16.06 -40.83
C PHE A 245 -12.40 -14.80 -41.73
N PRO A 246 -11.70 -14.82 -42.88
CA PRO A 246 -10.99 -15.95 -43.50
C PRO A 246 -9.50 -16.07 -43.11
N VAL A 247 -8.99 -15.25 -42.19
CA VAL A 247 -7.57 -15.13 -41.85
C VAL A 247 -7.19 -15.87 -40.57
N SER A 248 -5.91 -16.22 -40.45
CA SER A 248 -5.30 -16.64 -39.19
C SER A 248 -4.38 -15.52 -38.72
N VAL A 249 -4.50 -15.16 -37.44
CA VAL A 249 -3.65 -14.16 -36.80
C VAL A 249 -2.86 -14.84 -35.71
N THR A 250 -1.53 -14.67 -35.76
CA THR A 250 -0.62 -15.14 -34.72
C THR A 250 -0.22 -13.95 -33.86
N LYS A 251 -0.36 -14.12 -32.55
CA LYS A 251 0.10 -13.18 -31.52
C LYS A 251 0.99 -13.92 -30.53
N THR A 252 1.64 -13.18 -29.65
CA THR A 252 2.50 -13.73 -28.60
C THR A 252 1.93 -13.36 -27.24
N MET A 253 2.16 -14.19 -26.21
CA MET A 253 1.95 -13.79 -24.82
C MET A 253 3.28 -13.78 -24.05
N GLU A 254 3.45 -12.74 -23.23
CA GLU A 254 4.60 -12.52 -22.33
C GLU A 254 4.04 -12.05 -20.99
N LEU A 255 3.67 -13.01 -20.14
CA LEU A 255 2.91 -12.76 -18.92
C LEU A 255 3.74 -13.03 -17.67
N SER A 256 3.22 -12.57 -16.54
CA SER A 256 3.63 -13.00 -15.20
C SER A 256 2.47 -13.77 -14.57
N LEU A 257 2.66 -15.08 -14.38
CA LEU A 257 1.65 -16.00 -13.86
C LEU A 257 1.77 -16.08 -12.34
N ALA A 258 0.69 -15.77 -11.63
CA ALA A 258 0.58 -16.02 -10.20
C ALA A 258 0.13 -17.46 -9.98
N PHE A 259 0.96 -18.28 -9.35
CA PHE A 259 0.67 -19.68 -9.04
C PHE A 259 0.12 -19.82 -7.62
N ALA A 260 -0.91 -20.64 -7.48
CA ALA A 260 -1.52 -21.05 -6.23
C ALA A 260 -1.90 -22.54 -6.28
N GLY A 261 -2.04 -23.16 -5.11
CA GLY A 261 -2.56 -24.51 -4.96
C GLY A 261 -4.02 -24.51 -4.49
N ALA A 262 -4.67 -25.67 -4.58
CA ALA A 262 -6.04 -25.87 -4.08
C ALA A 262 -6.23 -25.50 -2.60
N LEU A 263 -5.18 -25.64 -1.79
CA LEU A 263 -5.20 -25.40 -0.35
C LEU A 263 -4.44 -24.14 0.07
N THR A 264 -3.94 -23.33 -0.88
CA THR A 264 -3.20 -22.13 -0.48
C THR A 264 -4.19 -21.07 0.02
N PRO A 265 -3.88 -20.41 1.14
CA PRO A 265 -4.77 -19.44 1.76
C PRO A 265 -4.89 -18.18 0.91
N PHE A 266 -5.97 -17.43 1.14
CA PHE A 266 -6.19 -16.17 0.42
C PHE A 266 -5.02 -15.19 0.55
N TYR A 267 -4.39 -15.07 1.72
CA TYR A 267 -3.20 -14.23 1.92
C TYR A 267 -2.14 -14.47 0.84
N GLN A 268 -1.77 -15.74 0.59
CA GLN A 268 -0.75 -16.09 -0.39
C GLN A 268 -1.26 -15.91 -1.83
N ILE A 269 -2.53 -16.22 -2.11
CA ILE A 269 -3.12 -15.95 -3.43
C ILE A 269 -3.06 -14.45 -3.75
N GLY A 270 -3.52 -13.61 -2.82
CA GLY A 270 -3.50 -12.16 -2.94
C GLY A 270 -2.07 -11.63 -3.11
N HIS A 271 -1.14 -12.12 -2.29
CA HIS A 271 0.29 -11.80 -2.38
C HIS A 271 0.83 -12.02 -3.80
N GLU A 272 0.70 -13.25 -4.32
CA GLU A 272 1.23 -13.59 -5.65
C GLU A 272 0.49 -12.85 -6.79
N VAL A 273 -0.82 -12.65 -6.67
CA VAL A 273 -1.59 -11.89 -7.66
C VAL A 273 -1.17 -10.42 -7.69
N THR A 274 -0.89 -9.81 -6.54
CA THR A 274 -0.44 -8.41 -6.49
C THR A 274 0.96 -8.19 -7.04
N HIS A 275 1.82 -9.22 -7.07
CA HIS A 275 3.10 -9.12 -7.80
C HIS A 275 2.91 -8.85 -9.29
N SER A 276 1.80 -9.30 -9.91
CA SER A 276 1.44 -8.95 -11.28
C SER A 276 1.06 -7.46 -11.45
N LEU A 277 1.00 -6.69 -10.37
CA LEU A 277 0.83 -5.23 -10.36
C LEU A 277 2.14 -4.48 -10.06
N GLY A 278 3.24 -5.21 -9.81
CA GLY A 278 4.56 -4.65 -9.52
C GLY A 278 4.91 -4.54 -8.03
N THR A 279 4.10 -5.10 -7.12
CA THR A 279 4.42 -5.15 -5.69
C THR A 279 5.70 -5.95 -5.43
N ARG A 280 6.34 -5.70 -4.28
CA ARG A 280 7.61 -6.32 -3.91
C ARG A 280 7.49 -6.97 -2.54
N ASP A 281 8.21 -8.07 -2.37
CA ASP A 281 8.31 -8.71 -1.06
C ASP A 281 8.87 -7.74 -0.02
N MET A 282 8.28 -7.79 1.18
CA MET A 282 8.79 -7.12 2.37
C MET A 282 9.32 -8.12 3.39
N TYR A 283 9.76 -9.28 2.90
CA TYR A 283 10.53 -10.24 3.68
C TYR A 283 11.84 -9.57 4.11
N ASN A 284 12.06 -9.51 5.42
CA ASN A 284 13.20 -8.83 5.98
C ASN A 284 13.86 -9.73 7.05
N PRO A 285 15.16 -9.56 7.34
CA PRO A 285 15.89 -10.40 8.29
C PRO A 285 15.45 -10.21 9.76
N GLY A 286 14.55 -9.26 10.03
CA GLY A 286 13.91 -9.10 11.33
C GLY A 286 12.73 -10.05 11.49
N ASN A 287 11.59 -9.54 11.98
CA ASN A 287 10.39 -10.37 12.20
C ASN A 287 9.44 -10.43 10.98
N MET A 288 9.92 -10.03 9.80
CA MET A 288 9.29 -10.25 8.50
C MET A 288 7.92 -9.57 8.28
N ASN A 289 7.54 -8.55 9.08
CA ASN A 289 6.30 -7.79 8.94
C ASN A 289 5.02 -8.67 8.89
N HIS A 290 5.01 -9.76 9.64
CA HIS A 290 3.98 -10.80 9.57
C HIS A 290 2.59 -10.25 9.94
N LEU A 291 1.60 -10.47 9.06
CA LEU A 291 0.25 -9.86 9.09
C LEU A 291 0.20 -8.33 9.13
N LEU A 292 1.31 -7.62 8.92
CA LEU A 292 1.28 -6.16 8.87
C LEU A 292 1.12 -5.61 7.46
N THR A 293 1.31 -6.45 6.46
CA THR A 293 1.10 -6.16 5.04
C THR A 293 0.96 -7.48 4.30
N LEU A 294 0.16 -7.50 3.23
CA LEU A 294 0.05 -8.68 2.35
C LEU A 294 1.41 -9.12 1.80
N MET A 295 2.37 -8.20 1.66
CA MET A 295 3.73 -8.49 1.18
C MET A 295 4.70 -8.92 2.30
N GLY A 296 4.21 -9.13 3.52
CA GLY A 296 4.99 -9.67 4.64
C GLY A 296 5.03 -11.19 4.60
N ALA A 297 5.93 -11.81 5.35
CA ALA A 297 5.98 -13.27 5.41
C ALA A 297 4.93 -13.78 6.40
N TYR A 298 4.12 -14.75 5.97
CA TYR A 298 3.29 -15.51 6.89
C TYR A 298 3.35 -17.01 6.59
N PRO A 299 3.67 -17.85 7.60
CA PRO A 299 3.73 -19.29 7.45
C PRO A 299 2.33 -19.89 7.52
N PHE A 300 1.58 -19.82 6.41
CA PHE A 300 0.32 -20.53 6.31
C PHE A 300 0.54 -21.89 5.65
N PHE A 301 0.01 -22.93 6.29
CA PHE A 301 -0.05 -24.30 5.77
C PHE A 301 -1.50 -24.80 5.68
N SER A 302 -2.47 -23.89 5.82
CA SER A 302 -3.89 -24.16 5.99
C SER A 302 -4.72 -23.55 4.87
N ASN A 303 -5.81 -24.23 4.56
CA ASN A 303 -6.83 -23.78 3.64
C ASN A 303 -7.76 -22.75 4.32
N ASP A 304 -7.19 -21.60 4.68
CA ASP A 304 -7.87 -20.50 5.37
C ASP A 304 -8.04 -19.27 4.48
N GLN A 305 -8.72 -18.26 5.01
CA GLN A 305 -9.04 -17.01 4.31
C GLN A 305 -8.49 -15.79 5.06
N VAL A 306 -7.46 -16.00 5.89
CA VAL A 306 -6.83 -14.92 6.65
C VAL A 306 -6.26 -13.91 5.68
N THR A 307 -6.45 -12.62 5.95
CA THR A 307 -5.92 -11.56 5.08
C THR A 307 -5.78 -10.23 5.79
N VAL A 308 -4.90 -9.40 5.22
CA VAL A 308 -4.63 -8.02 5.64
C VAL A 308 -4.39 -7.18 4.39
N HIS A 309 -4.69 -5.89 4.44
CA HIS A 309 -4.34 -4.95 3.37
C HIS A 309 -2.83 -4.89 3.11
N LEU A 310 -2.49 -4.45 1.90
CA LEU A 310 -1.20 -3.84 1.60
C LEU A 310 -0.92 -2.66 2.54
N ASP A 311 0.35 -2.48 2.90
CA ASP A 311 0.84 -1.32 3.64
C ASP A 311 0.73 -0.02 2.86
N ALA A 312 0.88 1.09 3.57
CA ALA A 312 0.89 2.42 3.01
C ALA A 312 2.02 2.65 1.99
N TRP A 313 3.17 1.97 2.09
CA TRP A 313 4.27 2.17 1.14
C TRP A 313 3.93 1.55 -0.23
N HIS A 314 3.39 0.33 -0.24
CA HIS A 314 2.86 -0.27 -1.45
C HIS A 314 1.71 0.55 -2.05
N LYS A 315 0.76 1.01 -1.22
CA LYS A 315 -0.34 1.86 -1.70
C LYS A 315 0.18 3.16 -2.29
N LEU A 316 1.15 3.83 -1.65
CA LEU A 316 1.83 5.02 -2.19
C LEU A 316 2.48 4.68 -3.54
N ALA A 317 3.29 3.63 -3.59
CA ALA A 317 4.03 3.23 -4.78
C ALA A 317 3.13 2.83 -5.96
N LEU A 318 1.95 2.26 -5.71
CA LEU A 318 0.94 1.95 -6.72
C LEU A 318 0.08 3.18 -7.12
N GLY A 319 0.16 4.27 -6.36
CA GLY A 319 -0.64 5.48 -6.56
C GLY A 319 -2.07 5.38 -5.99
N TRP A 320 -2.24 4.57 -4.94
CA TRP A 320 -3.52 4.28 -4.29
C TRP A 320 -3.81 5.17 -3.07
N CYS A 321 -2.80 5.89 -2.58
CA CYS A 321 -2.91 6.88 -1.51
C CYS A 321 -1.93 8.05 -1.74
N GLU A 322 -2.18 9.19 -1.09
CA GLU A 322 -1.38 10.41 -1.16
C GLU A 322 -1.04 10.91 0.25
N PRO A 323 -0.15 10.21 0.98
CA PRO A 323 0.20 10.57 2.35
C PRO A 323 0.55 12.04 2.52
N GLU A 324 0.12 12.65 3.63
CA GLU A 324 0.54 13.99 4.00
C GLU A 324 2.07 14.01 4.20
N ARG A 325 2.76 15.04 3.71
CA ARG A 325 4.22 15.16 3.81
C ARG A 325 4.57 16.18 4.87
N VAL A 326 5.03 15.71 6.01
CA VAL A 326 5.34 16.54 7.18
C VAL A 326 6.84 16.53 7.41
N GLN A 327 7.43 17.73 7.46
CA GLN A 327 8.85 17.86 7.79
C GLN A 327 9.05 17.55 9.27
N LEU A 328 9.99 16.64 9.56
CA LEU A 328 10.42 16.34 10.91
C LEU A 328 11.29 17.49 11.43
N THR A 329 10.78 18.21 12.42
CA THR A 329 11.47 19.29 13.15
C THR A 329 11.77 18.88 14.59
N ALA A 330 12.42 19.73 15.38
CA ALA A 330 12.70 19.44 16.79
C ALA A 330 11.43 19.15 17.61
N HIS A 331 10.31 19.81 17.27
CA HIS A 331 9.00 19.53 17.82
C HIS A 331 7.96 19.57 16.71
N GLY A 332 6.97 18.69 16.76
CA GLY A 332 5.89 18.69 15.79
C GLY A 332 4.80 17.67 16.09
N SER A 333 3.77 17.66 15.26
CA SER A 333 2.70 16.68 15.34
C SER A 333 2.04 16.47 14.00
N ALA A 334 1.52 15.26 13.78
CA ALA A 334 0.72 14.92 12.62
C ALA A 334 -0.50 14.08 13.03
N LEU A 335 -1.61 14.28 12.32
CA LEU A 335 -2.82 13.49 12.50
C LEU A 335 -2.78 12.31 11.53
N VAL A 336 -2.78 11.09 12.05
CA VAL A 336 -2.78 9.86 11.25
C VAL A 336 -4.19 9.27 11.26
N LEU A 337 -4.71 9.00 10.07
CA LEU A 337 -6.04 8.44 9.82
C LEU A 337 -5.91 7.13 9.04
N GLU A 338 -6.93 6.28 9.08
CA GLU A 338 -6.98 5.15 8.15
C GLU A 338 -7.10 5.67 6.71
N ILE A 339 -6.22 5.20 5.82
CA ILE A 339 -6.35 5.44 4.37
C ILE A 339 -7.72 4.90 3.91
N SER A 340 -8.54 5.75 3.28
CA SER A 340 -9.82 5.41 2.67
C SER A 340 -10.04 6.20 1.37
N ALA A 341 -11.17 6.01 0.70
CA ALA A 341 -11.56 6.83 -0.45
C ALA A 341 -11.79 8.31 -0.09
N GLU A 342 -12.29 8.59 1.12
CA GLU A 342 -12.53 9.92 1.67
C GLU A 342 -11.28 10.56 2.28
N ARG A 343 -10.30 9.72 2.64
CA ARG A 343 -9.01 10.10 3.25
C ARG A 343 -7.87 9.35 2.56
N PRO A 344 -7.65 9.57 1.25
CA PRO A 344 -6.53 8.94 0.58
C PRO A 344 -5.17 9.46 1.10
N ASP A 345 -5.20 10.59 1.81
CA ASP A 345 -4.11 11.24 2.53
C ASP A 345 -3.96 10.81 3.99
N GLY A 346 -4.69 9.78 4.45
CA GLY A 346 -4.71 9.43 5.88
C GLY A 346 -3.37 8.96 6.48
N ALA A 347 -2.44 8.47 5.65
CA ALA A 347 -1.07 8.16 6.07
C ALA A 347 -0.19 9.41 6.07
N VAL A 348 0.91 9.38 6.83
CA VAL A 348 1.82 10.54 6.95
C VAL A 348 3.25 10.14 6.66
N ILE A 349 3.92 10.87 5.77
CA ILE A 349 5.36 10.82 5.56
C ILE A 349 6.03 11.84 6.48
N LEU A 350 6.88 11.36 7.39
CA LEU A 350 7.82 12.16 8.16
C LEU A 350 9.18 12.14 7.46
N TRP A 351 9.63 13.30 6.98
CA TRP A 351 10.88 13.43 6.21
C TRP A 351 11.77 14.54 6.79
N HIS A 352 13.08 14.48 6.57
CA HIS A 352 14.01 15.52 7.02
C HIS A 352 14.87 16.05 5.85
N PRO A 353 15.16 17.37 5.77
CA PRO A 353 15.93 17.95 4.67
C PRO A 353 17.30 17.32 4.39
N SER A 354 17.97 16.77 5.41
CA SER A 354 19.27 16.10 5.22
C SER A 354 19.17 14.75 4.50
N HIS A 355 17.99 14.12 4.49
CA HIS A 355 17.72 12.83 3.83
C HIS A 355 16.84 12.99 2.57
N GLY A 356 16.08 14.09 2.48
CA GLY A 356 15.17 14.35 1.37
C GLY A 356 14.06 13.30 1.30
N ALA A 357 13.80 12.79 0.10
CA ALA A 357 12.85 11.70 -0.13
C ALA A 357 13.51 10.31 -0.17
N SER A 358 14.83 10.23 0.04
CA SER A 358 15.57 8.97 -0.05
C SER A 358 15.37 8.08 1.18
N GLU A 359 15.18 8.70 2.34
CA GLU A 359 14.95 8.02 3.60
C GLU A 359 13.93 8.81 4.44
N TYR A 360 12.90 8.12 4.95
CA TYR A 360 11.77 8.72 5.64
C TYR A 360 11.02 7.68 6.48
N PHE A 361 10.15 8.15 7.37
CA PHE A 361 9.18 7.31 8.06
C PHE A 361 7.80 7.52 7.47
N LEU A 362 7.05 6.44 7.26
CA LEU A 362 5.68 6.47 6.80
C LEU A 362 4.77 5.89 7.90
N LEU A 363 3.91 6.73 8.44
CA LEU A 363 2.96 6.41 9.49
C LEU A 363 1.64 5.95 8.86
N GLU A 364 1.13 4.80 9.30
CA GLU A 364 -0.12 4.23 8.83
C GLU A 364 -0.99 3.78 10.01
N ARG A 365 -2.23 4.28 10.09
CA ARG A 365 -3.22 3.81 11.05
C ARG A 365 -3.95 2.58 10.49
N ARG A 366 -4.06 1.50 11.28
CA ARG A 366 -4.80 0.28 10.94
C ARG A 366 -5.52 -0.33 12.14
N SER A 367 -6.77 -0.75 11.96
CA SER A 367 -7.60 -1.42 12.96
C SER A 367 -8.34 -2.63 12.38
N PRO A 368 -8.44 -3.77 13.09
CA PRO A 368 -9.26 -4.90 12.66
C PRO A 368 -10.77 -4.63 12.77
N THR A 369 -11.15 -3.59 13.52
CA THR A 369 -12.55 -3.17 13.67
C THR A 369 -12.85 -1.87 12.93
N GLY A 370 -11.92 -1.40 12.09
CA GLY A 370 -12.08 -0.20 11.28
C GLY A 370 -12.99 -0.42 10.08
N GLY A 371 -12.98 0.53 9.14
CA GLY A 371 -13.85 0.50 7.96
C GLY A 371 -13.46 -0.52 6.88
N ARG A 372 -12.34 -1.23 7.06
CA ARG A 372 -11.75 -2.15 6.07
C ARG A 372 -12.05 -3.59 6.43
N LYS A 373 -12.80 -4.27 5.58
CA LYS A 373 -13.21 -5.66 5.84
C LYS A 373 -12.08 -6.66 5.60
N TYR A 374 -11.09 -6.30 4.78
CA TYR A 374 -9.90 -7.13 4.55
C TYR A 374 -8.76 -6.85 5.55
N ASP A 375 -9.01 -6.03 6.57
CA ASP A 375 -8.15 -5.87 7.75
C ASP A 375 -8.69 -6.63 8.97
N ALA A 376 -9.75 -7.42 8.84
CA ALA A 376 -10.39 -8.12 9.97
C ALA A 376 -9.42 -9.03 10.76
N ASP A 377 -8.40 -9.59 10.11
CA ASP A 377 -7.36 -10.42 10.76
C ASP A 377 -6.10 -9.63 11.14
N PHE A 378 -6.08 -8.30 10.97
CA PHE A 378 -4.96 -7.45 11.36
C PHE A 378 -4.74 -7.53 12.89
N PRO A 379 -3.50 -7.76 13.38
CA PRO A 379 -3.27 -8.23 14.74
C PRO A 379 -3.39 -7.16 15.84
N GLY A 380 -3.72 -5.91 15.53
CA GLY A 380 -3.76 -4.85 16.53
C GLY A 380 -4.48 -3.59 16.10
N ASP A 381 -4.66 -2.66 17.03
CA ASP A 381 -5.24 -1.36 16.77
C ASP A 381 -4.21 -0.28 17.09
N GLY A 382 -3.78 0.47 16.09
CA GLY A 382 -2.91 1.63 16.28
C GLY A 382 -2.14 2.01 15.02
N VAL A 383 -0.93 2.56 15.22
CA VAL A 383 -0.08 3.08 14.15
C VAL A 383 1.08 2.12 13.84
N LEU A 384 1.29 1.88 12.55
CA LEU A 384 2.51 1.32 11.99
C LEU A 384 3.46 2.46 11.60
N ILE A 385 4.75 2.25 11.86
CA ILE A 385 5.85 3.14 11.49
C ILE A 385 6.72 2.37 10.49
N TRP A 386 6.55 2.64 9.20
CA TRP A 386 7.40 2.07 8.16
C TRP A 386 8.64 2.94 7.97
N HIS A 387 9.82 2.39 8.23
CA HIS A 387 11.07 3.05 7.86
C HIS A 387 11.41 2.65 6.42
N VAL A 388 11.47 3.64 5.53
CA VAL A 388 11.84 3.49 4.12
C VAL A 388 13.22 4.10 3.93
N ASP A 389 14.15 3.33 3.38
CA ASP A 389 15.50 3.77 3.05
C ASP A 389 16.02 3.00 1.82
N PRO A 390 17.03 3.49 1.08
CA PRO A 390 17.41 2.91 -0.21
C PRO A 390 18.19 1.59 -0.07
N SER A 391 18.62 1.20 1.13
CA SER A 391 19.47 0.03 1.34
C SER A 391 18.69 -1.29 1.47
N ARG A 392 17.36 -1.22 1.67
CA ARG A 392 16.52 -2.38 1.98
C ARG A 392 15.03 -2.15 1.66
N ALA A 393 14.27 -3.24 1.65
CA ALA A 393 12.80 -3.16 1.62
C ALA A 393 12.28 -2.43 2.88
N PRO A 394 11.14 -1.73 2.81
CA PRO A 394 10.63 -1.01 3.97
C PRO A 394 10.38 -1.93 5.16
N MET A 395 10.62 -1.39 6.35
CA MET A 395 10.58 -2.18 7.58
C MET A 395 9.73 -1.48 8.62
N HIS A 396 8.75 -2.20 9.17
CA HIS A 396 8.05 -1.68 10.34
C HIS A 396 9.03 -1.59 11.53
N ARG A 397 9.05 -0.45 12.20
CA ARG A 397 9.67 -0.27 13.52
C ARG A 397 8.63 -0.59 14.58
N GLY A 398 8.58 -1.87 14.98
CA GLY A 398 7.49 -2.41 15.80
C GLY A 398 7.60 -2.08 17.29
N SER A 399 6.44 -1.91 17.93
CA SER A 399 6.32 -1.76 19.39
C SER A 399 6.80 -3.02 20.15
N PRO A 400 7.36 -2.90 21.36
CA PRO A 400 7.65 -1.66 22.08
C PRO A 400 9.05 -1.09 21.84
N ASP A 401 9.92 -1.82 21.15
CA ASP A 401 11.37 -1.54 21.14
C ASP A 401 11.91 -1.08 19.77
N LEU A 402 11.02 -0.66 18.86
CA LEU A 402 11.33 -0.35 17.45
C LEU A 402 11.99 -1.53 16.72
N ALA A 403 11.64 -2.76 17.11
CA ALA A 403 12.22 -3.97 16.55
C ALA A 403 12.01 -4.01 15.03
N LEU A 404 13.09 -4.30 14.31
CA LEU A 404 13.12 -4.41 12.86
C LEU A 404 12.11 -5.45 12.37
N GLY A 405 11.12 -4.98 11.61
CA GLY A 405 10.03 -5.79 11.08
C GLY A 405 9.13 -6.41 12.15
N GLY A 406 9.19 -5.92 13.39
CA GLY A 406 8.41 -6.40 14.53
C GLY A 406 6.92 -6.29 14.30
N ASN A 407 6.13 -7.26 14.76
CA ASN A 407 4.69 -7.33 14.49
C ASN A 407 3.83 -6.49 15.46
N GLY A 408 4.46 -5.78 16.39
CA GLY A 408 3.77 -4.98 17.41
C GLY A 408 3.32 -3.63 16.88
N VAL A 409 2.04 -3.31 17.04
CA VAL A 409 1.44 -2.03 16.64
C VAL A 409 1.56 -1.00 17.77
N TRP A 410 1.84 0.27 17.42
CA TRP A 410 1.90 1.36 18.40
C TRP A 410 0.51 1.85 18.78
N ARG A 411 0.07 1.53 19.98
CA ARG A 411 -1.28 1.85 20.49
C ARG A 411 -1.35 3.26 21.05
N THR A 412 -2.54 3.84 21.10
CA THR A 412 -2.75 5.11 21.83
C THR A 412 -2.35 4.98 23.30
N GLY A 413 -1.65 5.99 23.83
CA GLY A 413 -1.07 5.99 25.16
C GLY A 413 0.36 5.43 25.24
N THR A 414 0.95 5.07 24.10
CA THR A 414 2.35 4.61 24.03
C THR A 414 3.27 5.73 23.56
N GLU A 415 4.56 5.55 23.83
CA GLU A 415 5.65 6.41 23.38
C GLU A 415 6.78 5.51 22.89
N THR A 416 7.37 5.87 21.74
CA THR A 416 8.49 5.11 21.19
C THR A 416 9.78 5.39 21.94
N PRO A 417 10.75 4.46 21.94
CA PRO A 417 12.15 4.83 22.09
C PRO A 417 12.59 5.85 21.02
N GLN A 418 13.82 6.34 21.12
CA GLN A 418 14.42 7.24 20.13
C GLN A 418 14.41 6.62 18.73
N LEU A 419 13.87 7.36 17.76
CA LEU A 419 13.93 6.98 16.35
C LEU A 419 15.25 7.46 15.75
N THR A 420 15.88 6.60 14.97
CA THR A 420 17.13 6.90 14.26
C THR A 420 17.00 6.64 12.77
N TRP A 421 17.73 7.46 12.02
CA TRP A 421 18.04 7.22 10.61
C TRP A 421 19.01 6.02 10.48
N THR A 422 19.20 5.53 9.27
CA THR A 422 20.07 4.39 8.96
C THR A 422 21.53 4.68 9.27
N ASP A 423 21.96 5.93 9.21
CA ASP A 423 23.30 6.37 9.61
C ASP A 423 23.50 6.47 11.14
N GLY A 424 22.45 6.21 11.92
CA GLY A 424 22.44 6.25 13.38
C GLY A 424 22.19 7.64 13.97
N SER A 425 22.04 8.68 13.15
CA SER A 425 21.65 10.01 13.63
C SER A 425 20.19 10.01 14.10
N VAL A 426 19.88 10.89 15.06
CA VAL A 426 18.56 10.95 15.69
C VAL A 426 17.56 11.60 14.73
N ALA A 427 16.45 10.91 14.50
CA ALA A 427 15.31 11.45 13.77
C ALA A 427 14.36 12.19 14.72
N ALA A 428 13.98 11.54 15.81
CA ALA A 428 13.13 12.09 16.86
C ALA A 428 13.49 11.43 18.21
N ASP A 429 13.44 12.20 19.30
CA ASP A 429 13.71 11.69 20.65
C ASP A 429 12.68 10.63 21.07
N SER A 430 11.44 10.81 20.66
CA SER A 430 10.36 9.81 20.72
C SER A 430 9.21 10.23 19.81
N LEU A 431 8.31 9.31 19.50
CA LEU A 431 6.98 9.61 18.99
C LEU A 431 5.97 9.25 20.07
N THR A 432 5.19 10.23 20.52
CA THR A 432 4.06 10.04 21.44
C THR A 432 2.78 9.77 20.65
N ILE A 433 2.10 8.67 20.94
CA ILE A 433 0.92 8.20 20.22
C ILE A 433 -0.33 8.46 21.07
N LYS A 434 -1.19 9.40 20.67
CA LYS A 434 -2.41 9.77 21.41
C LYS A 434 -3.66 9.58 20.57
N ALA A 435 -4.80 9.39 21.21
CA ALA A 435 -6.08 9.50 20.51
C ALA A 435 -6.18 10.91 19.88
N GLY A 436 -6.57 10.96 18.61
CA GLY A 436 -6.73 12.21 17.89
C GLY A 436 -8.06 12.90 18.22
N PRO A 437 -8.24 14.15 17.75
CA PRO A 437 -9.43 14.96 18.05
C PRO A 437 -10.69 14.51 17.29
N VAL A 438 -10.55 13.66 16.26
CA VAL A 438 -11.68 13.07 15.52
C VAL A 438 -11.73 11.56 15.78
N PRO A 439 -12.91 10.91 15.70
CA PRO A 439 -13.04 9.48 15.91
C PRO A 439 -12.02 8.67 15.09
N GLU A 440 -11.44 7.64 15.71
CA GLU A 440 -10.50 6.66 15.11
C GLU A 440 -9.15 7.21 14.63
N SER A 441 -8.98 8.54 14.63
CA SER A 441 -7.70 9.19 14.35
C SER A 441 -6.71 9.06 15.49
N VAL A 442 -5.43 9.14 15.15
CA VAL A 442 -4.31 9.11 16.10
C VAL A 442 -3.45 10.35 15.89
N LEU A 443 -3.27 11.13 16.95
CA LEU A 443 -2.32 12.24 16.95
C LEU A 443 -0.94 11.70 17.34
N VAL A 444 0.03 11.83 16.44
CA VAL A 444 1.43 11.49 16.68
C VAL A 444 2.20 12.79 16.89
N SER A 445 2.96 12.90 17.98
CA SER A 445 3.77 14.09 18.30
C SER A 445 5.21 13.70 18.61
N TRP A 446 6.16 14.59 18.36
CA TRP A 446 7.58 14.42 18.64
C TRP A 446 8.20 15.70 19.19
#